data_AF-A0A964YQX9-F1
#
_entry.id   AF-A0A964YQX9-F1
#
_cell.length_a   1.000
_cell.length_b   1.000
_cell.length_c   1.000
_cell.angle_alpha   90.00
_cell.angle_beta   90.00
_cell.angle_gamma   90.00
#
_symmetry.space_group_name_H-M   'P 1'
#
loop_
_entity.id
_entity.type
_entity.pdbx_description
1 polymer ?
#
loop_
_entity_poly.entity_id
_entity_poly.type
_entity_poly.pdbx_seq_one_letter_code
_entity_poly.pdbx_strand_id
1 'polypeptide(L)'
;MTLQEQFDETPDELKSENLKELQQAVIRLQKQLKKAKERNEELVEVTKQSAYDAMLSMGEIKPVEEFKVAKGVKGKPEVALWHMTDWQGAKRTTTYDSTIMKKRVMSFAEKAVRITEIHRADHPVKNCTIMFGGDMIEGLFNFPSQVFEIDSTLFEQYVNVSRLAVDVVRYALRHYEKVEVV
;
A
#
# COMPACT_ATOMS: atom_id res chain seq x y z
N MET A 1 -15.41 -21.97 -34.21
CA MET A 1 -14.83 -23.28 -34.51
C MET A 1 -13.93 -23.66 -33.35
N THR A 2 -14.19 -24.79 -32.69
CA THR A 2 -13.34 -25.29 -31.60
C THR A 2 -12.05 -25.87 -32.19
N LEU A 3 -10.98 -25.99 -31.40
CA LEU A 3 -9.74 -26.60 -31.89
C LEU A 3 -9.91 -28.08 -32.24
N GLN A 4 -10.86 -28.75 -31.59
CA GLN A 4 -11.26 -30.10 -31.94
C GLN A 4 -11.80 -30.15 -33.38
N GLU A 5 -12.71 -29.22 -33.72
CA GLU A 5 -13.27 -29.07 -35.07
C GLU A 5 -12.18 -28.73 -36.11
N GLN A 6 -11.22 -27.89 -35.76
CA GLN A 6 -10.10 -27.55 -36.65
C GLN A 6 -9.14 -28.73 -36.89
N PHE A 7 -8.96 -29.60 -35.90
CA PHE A 7 -8.14 -30.81 -36.06
C PHE A 7 -8.85 -31.90 -36.84
N ASP A 8 -10.18 -31.98 -36.74
CA ASP A 8 -10.98 -32.95 -37.51
C ASP A 8 -11.01 -32.61 -39.01
N GLU A 9 -10.86 -31.33 -39.37
CA GLU A 9 -10.72 -30.85 -40.77
C GLU A 9 -9.31 -31.04 -41.37
N THR A 10 -8.35 -31.63 -40.64
CA THR A 10 -6.99 -31.81 -41.15
C THR A 10 -6.98 -32.82 -42.31
N PRO A 11 -6.37 -32.52 -43.48
CA PRO A 11 -6.27 -33.43 -44.62
C PRO A 11 -5.62 -34.77 -44.24
N ASP A 12 -6.15 -35.88 -44.77
CA ASP A 12 -5.69 -37.25 -44.42
C ASP A 12 -4.21 -37.49 -44.75
N GLU A 13 -3.66 -36.79 -45.76
CA GLU A 13 -2.26 -36.85 -46.16
C GLU A 13 -1.28 -36.36 -45.07
N LEU A 14 -1.77 -35.59 -44.09
CA LEU A 14 -0.96 -35.06 -42.98
C LEU A 14 -1.12 -35.86 -41.68
N LYS A 15 -2.07 -36.80 -41.61
CA LYS A 15 -2.39 -37.57 -40.40
C LYS A 15 -1.33 -38.63 -40.09
N SER A 16 -0.25 -38.20 -39.43
CA SER A 16 0.70 -39.10 -38.76
C SER A 16 0.30 -39.36 -37.30
N GLU A 17 0.77 -40.47 -36.71
CA GLU A 17 0.59 -40.74 -35.27
C GLU A 17 1.14 -39.60 -34.42
N ASN A 18 2.32 -39.08 -34.77
CA ASN A 18 2.92 -37.92 -34.12
C ASN A 18 2.02 -36.68 -34.17
N LEU A 19 1.30 -36.45 -35.28
CA LEU A 19 0.38 -35.32 -35.40
C LEU A 19 -0.81 -35.46 -34.44
N LYS A 20 -1.38 -36.67 -34.32
CA LYS A 20 -2.50 -36.93 -33.40
C LYS A 20 -2.07 -36.75 -31.94
N GLU A 21 -0.91 -37.26 -31.56
CA GLU A 21 -0.35 -37.06 -30.22
C GLU A 21 -0.11 -35.57 -29.92
N LEU A 22 0.42 -34.82 -30.89
CA LEU A 22 0.65 -33.38 -30.74
C LEU A 22 -0.67 -32.61 -30.57
N GLN A 23 -1.70 -32.93 -31.35
CA GLN A 23 -3.03 -32.32 -31.24
C GLN A 23 -3.67 -32.59 -29.86
N GLN A 24 -3.59 -33.83 -29.36
CA GLN A 24 -4.05 -34.16 -28.02
C GLN A 24 -3.27 -33.41 -26.93
N ALA A 25 -1.95 -33.29 -27.08
CA ALA A 25 -1.12 -32.53 -26.16
C ALA A 25 -1.51 -31.04 -26.13
N VAL A 26 -1.77 -30.43 -27.30
CA VAL A 26 -2.20 -29.02 -27.41
C VAL A 26 -3.55 -28.80 -26.70
N ILE A 27 -4.54 -29.67 -26.92
CA ILE A 27 -5.85 -29.58 -26.24
C ILE A 27 -5.69 -29.65 -24.72
N ARG A 28 -4.86 -30.60 -24.24
CA ARG A 28 -4.59 -30.76 -22.81
C ARG A 28 -3.90 -29.51 -22.24
N LEU A 29 -2.87 -28.99 -22.91
CA LEU A 29 -2.13 -27.81 -22.47
C LEU A 29 -3.00 -26.56 -22.44
N GLN A 30 -3.91 -26.37 -23.40
CA GLN A 30 -4.83 -25.24 -23.39
C GLN A 30 -5.88 -25.33 -22.28
N LYS A 31 -6.40 -26.53 -22.00
CA LYS A 31 -7.28 -26.74 -20.83
C LYS A 31 -6.54 -26.44 -19.53
N GLN A 32 -5.30 -26.89 -19.40
CA GLN A 32 -4.44 -26.59 -18.25
C GLN A 32 -4.14 -25.09 -18.13
N LEU A 33 -3.83 -24.42 -19.25
CA LEU A 33 -3.58 -22.98 -19.29
C LEU A 33 -4.82 -22.17 -18.89
N LYS A 34 -5.99 -22.52 -19.42
CA LYS A 34 -7.26 -21.89 -19.04
C LYS A 34 -7.51 -22.04 -17.54
N LYS A 35 -7.39 -23.26 -16.99
CA LYS A 35 -7.54 -23.52 -15.56
C LYS A 35 -6.54 -22.73 -14.71
N ALA A 36 -5.29 -22.59 -15.17
CA ALA A 36 -4.27 -21.79 -14.50
C ALA A 36 -4.60 -20.29 -14.51
N LYS A 37 -5.12 -19.77 -15.62
CA LYS A 37 -5.57 -18.36 -15.73
C LYS A 37 -6.76 -18.08 -14.82
N GLU A 38 -7.77 -18.95 -14.83
CA GLU A 38 -8.96 -18.83 -13.96
C GLU A 38 -8.58 -18.81 -12.48
N ARG A 39 -7.65 -19.68 -12.06
CA ARG A 39 -7.12 -19.67 -10.69
C ARG A 39 -6.43 -18.35 -10.34
N ASN A 40 -5.70 -17.75 -11.27
CA ASN A 40 -5.06 -16.45 -11.03
C ASN A 40 -6.09 -15.33 -10.93
N GLU A 41 -7.13 -15.34 -11.75
CA GLU A 41 -8.23 -14.36 -11.68
C GLU A 41 -8.96 -14.45 -10.34
N GLU A 42 -9.27 -15.66 -9.89
CA GLU A 42 -9.88 -15.91 -8.57
C GLU A 42 -8.99 -15.40 -7.43
N LEU A 43 -7.68 -15.67 -7.47
CA LEU A 43 -6.74 -15.17 -6.47
C LEU A 43 -6.67 -13.64 -6.45
N VAL A 44 -6.69 -12.99 -7.62
CA VAL A 44 -6.68 -11.52 -7.73
C VAL A 44 -7.95 -10.95 -7.11
N GLU A 45 -9.11 -11.51 -7.44
CA GLU A 45 -10.40 -11.05 -6.93
C GLU A 45 -10.48 -11.19 -5.41
N VAL A 46 -10.15 -12.38 -4.88
CA VAL A 46 -10.13 -12.64 -3.43
C VAL A 46 -9.15 -11.72 -2.71
N THR A 47 -7.98 -11.45 -3.28
CA THR A 47 -6.99 -10.53 -2.68
C THR A 47 -7.53 -9.10 -2.60
N LYS A 48 -8.15 -8.60 -3.68
CA LYS A 48 -8.76 -7.27 -3.70
C LYS A 48 -9.91 -7.16 -2.70
N GLN A 49 -10.78 -8.16 -2.68
CA GLN A 49 -11.91 -8.19 -1.75
C GLN A 49 -11.42 -8.24 -0.30
N SER A 50 -10.41 -9.07 0.00
CA SER A 50 -9.82 -9.14 1.35
C SER A 50 -9.19 -7.81 1.78
N ALA A 51 -8.50 -7.12 0.88
CA ALA A 51 -7.94 -5.80 1.17
C ALA A 51 -9.04 -4.75 1.43
N TYR A 52 -10.12 -4.79 0.63
CA TYR A 52 -11.28 -3.92 0.82
C TYR A 52 -11.98 -4.19 2.16
N ASP A 53 -12.25 -5.45 2.48
CA ASP A 53 -12.91 -5.87 3.72
C ASP A 53 -12.06 -5.53 4.95
N ALA A 54 -10.73 -5.71 4.85
CA ALA A 54 -9.81 -5.35 5.92
C ALA A 54 -9.82 -3.83 6.17
N MET A 55 -9.86 -3.00 5.12
CA MET A 55 -10.01 -1.55 5.28
C MET A 55 -11.37 -1.15 5.84
N LEU A 56 -12.45 -1.81 5.41
CA LEU A 56 -13.81 -1.56 5.90
C LEU A 56 -13.92 -1.87 7.40
N SER A 57 -13.23 -2.90 7.87
CA SER A 57 -13.24 -3.32 9.29
C SER A 57 -12.67 -2.27 10.25
N MET A 58 -11.81 -1.35 9.76
CA MET A 58 -11.22 -0.27 10.55
C MET A 58 -12.19 0.88 10.85
N GLY A 59 -13.37 0.87 10.22
CA GLY A 59 -14.40 1.88 10.40
C GLY A 59 -14.10 3.22 9.72
N GLU A 60 -15.09 4.10 9.81
CA GLU A 60 -15.10 5.37 9.11
C GLU A 60 -13.97 6.32 9.53
N ILE A 61 -13.54 7.15 8.59
CA ILE A 61 -12.60 8.25 8.84
C ILE A 61 -13.44 9.48 9.20
N LYS A 62 -13.39 9.92 10.46
CA LYS A 62 -14.11 11.13 10.91
C LYS A 62 -13.67 12.35 10.10
N PRO A 63 -14.47 13.41 9.94
CA PRO A 63 -13.95 14.67 9.36
C PRO A 63 -12.79 15.25 10.18
N VAL A 64 -11.95 16.06 9.55
CA VAL A 64 -10.85 16.78 10.24
C VAL A 64 -11.37 18.15 10.67
N GLU A 65 -11.01 18.59 11.87
CA GLU A 65 -11.27 19.97 12.29
C GLU A 65 -10.42 20.93 11.46
N GLU A 66 -11.06 21.96 10.92
CA GLU A 66 -10.41 22.93 10.04
C GLU A 66 -9.34 23.73 10.81
N PHE A 67 -8.19 23.91 10.16
CA PHE A 67 -7.11 24.74 10.69
C PHE A 67 -7.60 26.19 10.87
N LYS A 68 -7.57 26.67 12.11
CA LYS A 68 -7.84 28.08 12.38
C LYS A 68 -6.58 28.89 12.10
N VAL A 69 -6.65 29.71 11.05
CA VAL A 69 -5.54 30.56 10.57
C VAL A 69 -4.87 31.29 11.75
N ALA A 70 -3.58 31.02 11.96
CA ALA A 70 -2.76 31.79 12.88
C ALA A 70 -2.75 33.26 12.43
N LYS A 71 -3.13 34.19 13.32
CA LYS A 71 -3.13 35.64 13.02
C LYS A 71 -1.77 36.02 12.45
N GLY A 72 -1.79 36.54 11.22
CA GLY A 72 -0.59 36.66 10.38
C GLY A 72 0.52 37.48 11.00
N VAL A 73 1.66 36.83 11.23
CA VAL A 73 2.93 37.51 11.46
C VAL A 73 3.45 38.01 10.11
N LYS A 74 3.96 39.25 10.08
CA LYS A 74 4.57 39.84 8.87
C LYS A 74 5.91 39.16 8.62
N GLY A 75 6.09 38.52 7.48
CA GLY A 75 7.34 37.86 7.13
C GLY A 75 7.27 37.15 5.78
N LYS A 76 8.41 36.66 5.29
CA LYS A 76 8.45 35.81 4.10
C LYS A 76 7.80 34.46 4.44
N PRO A 77 6.83 33.96 3.64
CA PRO A 77 6.19 32.69 3.92
C PRO A 77 7.17 31.52 3.76
N GLU A 78 7.06 30.57 4.67
CA GLU A 78 7.81 29.31 4.65
C GLU A 78 6.85 28.11 4.55
N VAL A 79 7.40 26.96 4.17
CA VAL A 79 6.65 25.70 4.00
C VAL A 79 7.30 24.63 4.86
N ALA A 80 6.50 23.90 5.63
CA ALA A 80 6.99 22.76 6.39
C ALA A 80 7.18 21.54 5.48
N LEU A 81 8.32 20.88 5.57
CA LEU A 81 8.58 19.61 4.87
C LEU A 81 8.67 18.47 5.88
N TRP A 82 7.78 17.49 5.76
CA TRP A 82 7.80 16.26 6.56
C TRP A 82 8.29 15.13 5.68
N HIS A 83 9.54 14.71 5.88
CA HIS A 83 10.09 13.53 5.23
C HIS A 83 9.98 12.34 6.18
N MET A 84 9.09 11.41 5.86
CA MET A 84 8.76 10.25 6.70
C MET A 84 9.03 8.97 5.92
N THR A 85 9.97 8.17 6.40
CA THR A 85 10.46 6.96 5.72
C THR A 85 10.82 5.91 6.78
N ASP A 86 11.02 4.66 6.35
CA ASP A 86 11.58 3.58 7.18
C ASP A 86 10.75 3.32 8.45
N TRP A 87 9.43 3.22 8.28
CA TRP A 87 8.53 2.85 9.38
C TRP A 87 8.62 1.37 9.69
N GLN A 88 8.95 0.53 8.71
CA GLN A 88 9.12 -0.91 8.89
C GLN A 88 7.92 -1.52 9.61
N GLY A 89 6.71 -1.18 9.15
CA GLY A 89 5.47 -1.58 9.80
C GLY A 89 5.38 -3.09 9.94
N ALA A 90 5.02 -3.54 11.14
CA ALA A 90 5.05 -4.92 11.63
C ALA A 90 6.39 -5.51 12.00
N LYS A 91 7.51 -4.79 11.86
CA LYS A 91 8.79 -5.29 12.37
C LYS A 91 8.69 -5.54 13.87
N ARG A 92 9.09 -6.74 14.30
CA ARG A 92 9.18 -7.13 15.70
C ARG A 92 10.62 -7.31 16.13
N THR A 93 11.03 -6.52 17.12
CA THR A 93 12.33 -6.62 17.80
C THR A 93 12.13 -6.55 19.31
N THR A 94 13.20 -6.55 20.10
CA THR A 94 13.14 -6.40 21.56
C THR A 94 12.50 -5.10 22.02
N THR A 95 12.57 -4.02 21.22
CA THR A 95 12.11 -2.68 21.61
C THR A 95 11.22 -1.99 20.58
N TYR A 96 10.81 -2.73 19.55
CA TYR A 96 10.04 -2.20 18.43
C TYR A 96 9.00 -3.22 17.99
N ASP A 97 7.79 -2.73 17.76
CA ASP A 97 6.63 -3.43 17.22
C ASP A 97 5.68 -2.40 16.60
N SER A 98 4.57 -2.85 16.03
CA SER A 98 3.56 -1.97 15.42
C SER A 98 2.98 -0.92 16.37
N THR A 99 2.92 -1.20 17.68
CA THR A 99 2.43 -0.25 18.69
C THR A 99 3.44 0.86 18.91
N ILE A 100 4.73 0.50 19.05
CA ILE A 100 5.82 1.45 19.20
C ILE A 100 6.00 2.28 17.92
N MET A 101 5.88 1.68 16.73
CA MET A 101 5.87 2.40 15.46
C MET A 101 4.84 3.53 15.48
N LYS A 102 3.57 3.21 15.74
CA LYS A 102 2.48 4.20 15.76
C LYS A 102 2.78 5.34 16.71
N LYS A 103 3.25 5.03 17.93
CA LYS A 103 3.64 6.03 18.93
C LYS A 103 4.75 6.94 18.42
N ARG A 104 5.79 6.38 17.77
CA ARG A 104 6.94 7.15 17.26
C ARG A 104 6.55 8.03 16.08
N VAL A 105 5.76 7.52 15.14
CA VAL A 105 5.26 8.27 13.98
C VAL A 105 4.41 9.47 14.42
N MET A 106 3.49 9.28 15.37
CA MET A 106 2.69 10.40 15.88
C MET A 106 3.54 11.38 16.71
N SER A 107 4.50 10.90 17.50
CA SER A 107 5.43 11.78 18.22
C SER A 107 6.30 12.62 17.29
N PHE A 108 6.68 12.09 16.11
CA PHE A 108 7.34 12.87 15.07
C PHE A 108 6.43 14.01 14.60
N ALA A 109 5.17 13.72 14.25
CA ALA A 109 4.23 14.71 13.76
C ALA A 109 3.98 15.83 14.79
N GLU A 110 3.79 15.46 16.06
CA GLU A 110 3.64 16.41 17.18
C GLU A 110 4.87 17.33 17.33
N LYS A 111 6.08 16.77 17.26
CA LYS A 111 7.32 17.56 17.34
C LYS A 111 7.50 18.47 16.12
N ALA A 112 7.16 17.99 14.93
CA ALA A 112 7.25 18.78 13.70
C ALA A 112 6.29 19.98 13.73
N VAL A 113 5.07 19.80 14.24
CA VAL A 113 4.14 20.91 14.50
C VAL A 113 4.71 21.85 15.54
N ARG A 114 5.26 21.35 16.65
CA ARG A 114 5.88 22.20 17.67
C ARG A 114 7.01 23.07 17.10
N ILE A 115 7.86 22.52 16.24
CA ILE A 115 8.92 23.27 15.54
C ILE A 115 8.29 24.33 14.63
N THR A 116 7.24 23.97 13.90
CA THR A 116 6.49 24.90 13.05
C THR A 116 5.92 26.07 13.85
N GLU A 117 5.36 25.84 15.04
CA GLU A 117 4.86 26.90 15.90
C GLU A 117 5.97 27.85 16.37
N ILE A 118 7.19 27.35 16.59
CA ILE A 118 8.35 28.19 16.90
C ILE A 118 8.67 29.09 15.70
N HIS A 119 8.70 28.53 14.48
CA HIS A 119 8.92 29.32 13.26
C HIS A 119 7.79 30.34 12.99
N ARG A 120 6.55 30.00 13.34
CA ARG A 120 5.37 30.88 13.22
C ARG A 120 5.46 32.15 14.06
N ALA A 121 6.36 32.22 15.04
CA ALA A 121 6.63 33.44 15.79
C ALA A 121 7.18 34.57 14.90
N ASP A 122 7.94 34.22 13.85
CA ASP A 122 8.63 35.17 12.97
C ASP A 122 8.16 35.10 11.51
N HIS A 123 7.78 33.91 11.02
CA HIS A 123 7.45 33.67 9.62
C HIS A 123 6.12 32.91 9.47
N PRO A 124 5.22 33.32 8.56
CA PRO A 124 4.00 32.56 8.35
C PRO A 124 4.30 31.20 7.68
N VAL A 125 4.04 30.10 8.41
CA VAL A 125 4.11 28.73 7.88
C VAL A 125 2.70 28.18 7.70
N LYS A 126 2.13 28.27 6.51
CA LYS A 126 0.73 27.85 6.25
C LYS A 126 0.60 26.48 5.61
N ASN A 127 1.64 26.05 4.89
CA ASN A 127 1.59 24.86 4.06
C ASN A 127 2.54 23.80 4.62
N CYS A 128 2.15 22.54 4.44
CA CYS A 128 3.00 21.39 4.72
C CYS A 128 3.04 20.45 3.52
N THR A 129 4.24 20.01 3.15
CA THR A 129 4.45 18.93 2.18
C THR A 129 4.91 17.70 2.96
N ILE A 130 4.24 16.58 2.75
CA ILE A 130 4.57 15.28 3.35
C ILE A 130 5.10 14.37 2.24
N MET A 131 6.29 13.83 2.45
CA MET A 131 6.91 12.83 1.59
C MET A 131 6.95 11.51 2.34
N PHE A 132 6.22 10.51 1.83
CA PHE A 132 6.33 9.13 2.31
C PHE A 132 7.41 8.42 1.50
N GLY A 133 8.63 8.38 2.04
CA GLY A 133 9.86 8.07 1.30
C GLY A 133 10.09 6.59 0.96
N GLY A 134 9.31 5.68 1.55
CA GLY A 134 9.46 4.23 1.35
C GLY A 134 9.69 3.47 2.65
N ASP A 135 9.86 2.16 2.52
CA ASP A 135 10.04 1.21 3.63
C ASP A 135 8.99 1.38 4.75
N MET A 136 7.73 1.52 4.32
CA MET A 136 6.60 1.81 5.20
C MET A 136 6.10 0.55 5.92
N ILE A 137 6.22 -0.61 5.27
CA ILE A 137 5.88 -1.94 5.80
C ILE A 137 7.13 -2.82 5.74
N GLU A 138 7.23 -3.79 6.66
CA GLU A 138 8.32 -4.77 6.67
C GLU A 138 8.20 -5.74 5.50
N GLY A 139 6.98 -6.17 5.16
CA GLY A 139 6.72 -7.17 4.13
C GLY A 139 6.99 -8.60 4.60
N LEU A 140 7.06 -9.49 3.62
CA LEU A 140 7.36 -10.91 3.78
C LEU A 140 8.40 -11.23 2.70
N PHE A 141 9.55 -11.80 3.06
CA PHE A 141 10.57 -12.32 2.12
C PHE A 141 11.64 -11.35 1.57
N ASN A 142 11.91 -10.23 2.23
CA ASN A 142 13.11 -9.42 1.97
C ASN A 142 14.39 -10.17 2.39
N PHE A 143 14.32 -11.01 3.42
CA PHE A 143 15.40 -11.88 3.87
C PHE A 143 14.87 -13.17 4.54
N PRO A 144 15.66 -14.25 4.64
CA PRO A 144 15.15 -15.59 4.97
C PRO A 144 14.44 -15.73 6.32
N SER A 145 14.87 -15.02 7.37
CA SER A 145 14.27 -15.11 8.71
C SER A 145 13.09 -14.15 8.92
N GLN A 146 12.76 -13.30 7.95
CA GLN A 146 11.84 -12.16 8.14
C GLN A 146 10.46 -12.57 8.65
N VAL A 147 9.93 -13.72 8.21
CA VAL A 147 8.62 -14.21 8.63
C VAL A 147 8.51 -14.48 10.14
N PHE A 148 9.64 -14.65 10.84
CA PHE A 148 9.70 -14.82 12.29
C PHE A 148 9.92 -13.49 13.03
N GLU A 149 10.16 -12.41 12.31
CA GLU A 149 10.49 -11.07 12.82
C GLU A 149 9.39 -10.05 12.53
N ILE A 150 8.17 -10.54 12.26
CA ILE A 150 6.98 -9.72 12.06
C ILE A 150 5.90 -10.02 13.09
N ASP A 151 5.06 -9.03 13.39
CA ASP A 151 3.95 -9.14 14.34
C ASP A 151 2.56 -9.27 13.69
N SER A 152 2.47 -9.16 12.36
CA SER A 152 1.19 -9.13 11.64
C SER A 152 1.28 -9.59 10.20
N THR A 153 0.13 -10.01 9.66
CA THR A 153 -0.03 -10.47 8.26
C THR A 153 0.19 -9.33 7.26
N LEU A 154 0.38 -9.66 5.98
CA LEU A 154 0.58 -8.63 4.94
C LEU A 154 -0.63 -7.69 4.78
N PHE A 155 -1.85 -8.20 4.94
CA PHE A 155 -3.06 -7.37 4.90
C PHE A 155 -3.12 -6.42 6.11
N GLU A 156 -2.80 -6.89 7.31
CA GLU A 156 -2.74 -6.04 8.50
C GLU A 156 -1.64 -4.99 8.38
N GLN A 157 -0.46 -5.36 7.87
CA GLN A 157 0.62 -4.42 7.55
C GLN A 157 0.12 -3.30 6.65
N TYR A 158 -0.50 -3.66 5.52
CA TYR A 158 -1.07 -2.71 4.56
C TYR A 158 -2.10 -1.78 5.21
N VAL A 159 -3.08 -2.34 5.93
CA VAL A 159 -4.19 -1.57 6.51
C VAL A 159 -3.71 -0.67 7.65
N ASN A 160 -2.90 -1.19 8.57
CA ASN A 160 -2.43 -0.45 9.74
C ASN A 160 -1.54 0.72 9.33
N VAL A 161 -0.61 0.50 8.40
CA VAL A 161 0.28 1.56 7.91
C VAL A 161 -0.47 2.57 7.06
N SER A 162 -1.39 2.14 6.20
CA SER A 162 -2.26 3.06 5.44
C SER A 162 -3.09 3.94 6.37
N ARG A 163 -3.66 3.36 7.43
CA ARG A 163 -4.43 4.12 8.43
C ARG A 163 -3.54 5.10 9.20
N LEU A 164 -2.30 4.71 9.51
CA LEU A 164 -1.35 5.59 10.17
C LEU A 164 -0.92 6.76 9.27
N ALA A 165 -0.70 6.53 7.98
CA ALA A 165 -0.46 7.60 7.00
C ALA A 165 -1.66 8.58 6.95
N VAL A 166 -2.89 8.06 6.97
CA VAL A 166 -4.10 8.88 7.09
C VAL A 166 -4.09 9.67 8.40
N ASP A 167 -3.79 9.06 9.55
CA ASP A 167 -3.71 9.75 10.84
C ASP A 167 -2.69 10.91 10.81
N VAL A 168 -1.53 10.71 10.19
CA VAL A 168 -0.49 11.74 9.99
C VAL A 168 -0.99 12.90 9.14
N VAL A 169 -1.58 12.62 7.97
CA VAL A 169 -2.10 13.65 7.05
C VAL A 169 -3.22 14.45 7.73
N ARG A 170 -4.11 13.76 8.45
CA ARG A 170 -5.19 14.41 9.22
C ARG A 170 -4.63 15.30 10.32
N TYR A 171 -3.60 14.83 11.03
CA TYR A 171 -2.94 15.64 12.05
C TYR A 171 -2.34 16.90 11.41
N ALA A 172 -1.65 16.78 10.27
CA ALA A 172 -1.17 17.92 9.52
C ALA A 172 -2.31 18.88 9.13
N LEU A 173 -3.43 18.39 8.59
CA LEU A 173 -4.57 19.23 8.18
C LEU A 173 -5.21 20.01 9.34
N ARG A 174 -5.06 19.58 10.59
CA ARG A 174 -5.48 20.37 11.77
C ARG A 174 -4.55 21.54 12.06
N HIS A 175 -3.31 21.48 11.58
CA HIS A 175 -2.23 22.40 11.91
C HIS A 175 -1.75 23.24 10.73
N TYR A 176 -2.15 22.94 9.50
CA TYR A 176 -1.79 23.66 8.28
C TYR A 176 -3.04 23.94 7.44
N GLU A 177 -3.00 25.03 6.68
CA GLU A 177 -4.06 25.45 5.76
C GLU A 177 -4.12 24.54 4.52
N LYS A 178 -2.95 24.14 4.02
CA LYS A 178 -2.82 23.22 2.89
C LYS A 178 -1.79 22.14 3.21
N VAL A 179 -2.16 20.89 2.95
CA VAL A 179 -1.25 19.74 3.01
C VAL A 179 -1.14 19.13 1.63
N GLU A 180 0.09 18.94 1.17
CA GLU A 180 0.43 18.26 -0.08
C GLU A 180 1.13 16.94 0.27
N VAL A 181 0.75 15.85 -0.38
CA VAL A 181 1.39 14.54 -0.22
C VAL A 181 2.03 14.17 -1.56
N VAL A 182 3.31 13.82 -1.53
CA VAL A 182 4.12 13.48 -2.72
C VAL A 182 4.55 12.02 -2.65
#